data_AF-X1AZP7-F1
#
_entry.id   AF-X1AZP7-F1
#
_cell.length_a   1.000
_cell.length_b   1.000
_cell.length_c   1.000
_cell.angle_alpha   90.00
_cell.angle_beta   90.00
_cell.angle_gamma   90.00
#
_symmetry.space_group_name_H-M   'P 1'
#
loop_
_entity.id
_entity.type
_entity.pdbx_description
1 polymer ?
#
loop_
_entity_poly.entity_id
_entity_poly.type
_entity_poly.pdbx_seq_one_letter_code
_entity_poly.pdbx_strand_id
1 'polypeptide(L)'
;LVGWNEILNENLDKNAICQYWTHNFDKVLEHLRMDRNVVMSELNAVYLNFPYNLLPLRKTYMYDPIPNELEQKFYNQILGIEACLWTEYIPNKKRLEWHTFPRLIAVAEIGWTPKEKKNLQSFLKRLDSFLKRLDFHEINYASKDEFEKDEVNS
;
A
#
# COMPACT_ATOMS: atom_id res chain seq x y z
N LEU A 1 -16.67 7.77 -11.54
CA LEU A 1 -15.31 7.92 -12.13
C LEU A 1 -14.31 7.70 -11.00
N VAL A 2 -13.21 6.98 -11.26
CA VAL A 2 -12.05 6.92 -10.37
C VAL A 2 -10.86 7.47 -11.14
N GLY A 3 -10.00 8.27 -10.51
CA GLY A 3 -8.77 8.72 -11.15
C GLY A 3 -7.76 9.25 -10.14
N TRP A 4 -6.51 9.34 -10.59
CA TRP A 4 -5.38 9.81 -9.79
C TRP A 4 -5.59 11.22 -9.24
N ASN A 5 -4.92 11.58 -8.14
CA ASN A 5 -5.16 12.85 -7.44
C ASN A 5 -4.93 14.11 -8.28
N GLU A 6 -4.30 14.03 -9.44
CA GLU A 6 -4.22 15.10 -10.43
C GLU A 6 -5.58 15.52 -10.99
N ILE A 7 -6.61 14.66 -10.93
CA ILE A 7 -7.97 15.03 -11.39
C ILE A 7 -8.63 16.06 -10.48
N LEU A 8 -8.09 16.28 -9.27
CA LEU A 8 -8.68 17.18 -8.28
C LEU A 8 -8.66 18.63 -8.79
N ASN A 9 -9.85 19.12 -9.12
CA ASN A 9 -10.11 20.49 -9.53
C ASN A 9 -11.54 20.90 -9.15
N GLU A 10 -11.85 22.20 -9.26
CA GLU A 10 -13.12 22.79 -8.83
C GLU A 10 -14.35 22.23 -9.57
N ASN A 11 -14.19 21.79 -10.81
CA ASN A 11 -15.27 21.29 -11.66
C ASN A 11 -15.42 19.75 -11.60
N LEU A 12 -14.68 19.07 -10.72
CA LEU A 12 -14.75 17.62 -10.59
C LEU A 12 -16.11 17.20 -10.01
N ASP A 13 -16.74 16.21 -10.66
CA ASP A 13 -17.97 15.57 -10.20
C ASP A 13 -17.85 15.15 -8.73
N LYS A 14 -18.90 15.42 -7.94
CA LYS A 14 -18.93 15.16 -6.50
C LYS A 14 -18.84 13.66 -6.17
N ASN A 15 -19.25 12.80 -7.09
CA ASN A 15 -19.19 11.34 -6.97
C ASN A 15 -17.89 10.75 -7.53
N ALA A 16 -16.97 11.58 -8.05
CA ALA A 16 -15.66 11.09 -8.45
C ALA A 16 -14.87 10.65 -7.22
N ILE A 17 -14.18 9.52 -7.34
CA ILE A 17 -13.29 8.99 -6.31
C ILE A 17 -11.86 9.35 -6.71
N CYS A 18 -11.15 10.01 -5.81
CA CYS A 18 -9.73 10.29 -5.98
C CYS A 18 -8.89 9.09 -5.53
N GLN A 19 -7.94 8.66 -6.34
CA GLN A 19 -6.92 7.70 -5.93
C GLN A 19 -5.61 8.45 -5.66
N TYR A 20 -5.20 8.52 -4.40
CA TYR A 20 -4.01 9.28 -4.01
C TYR A 20 -2.75 8.45 -4.16
N TRP A 21 -1.77 8.95 -4.92
CA TRP A 21 -0.48 8.28 -5.08
C TRP A 21 0.74 9.13 -4.75
N THR A 22 0.72 10.43 -5.04
CA THR A 22 1.85 11.33 -4.75
C THR A 22 1.42 12.79 -4.83
N HIS A 23 2.21 13.71 -4.25
CA HIS A 23 2.09 15.17 -4.35
C HIS A 23 0.68 15.73 -3.98
N ASN A 24 0.56 17.06 -3.84
CA ASN A 24 -0.74 17.73 -3.64
C ASN A 24 -1.62 17.14 -2.50
N PHE A 25 -1.00 16.62 -1.44
CA PHE A 25 -1.72 15.94 -0.37
C PHE A 25 -2.73 16.85 0.35
N ASP A 26 -2.43 18.15 0.46
CA ASP A 26 -3.35 19.15 1.01
C ASP A 26 -4.69 19.18 0.24
N LYS A 27 -4.66 19.05 -1.09
CA LYS A 27 -5.88 18.98 -1.91
C LYS A 27 -6.68 17.70 -1.65
N VAL A 28 -6.00 16.59 -1.34
CA VAL A 28 -6.65 15.33 -0.96
C VAL A 28 -7.34 15.47 0.40
N LEU A 29 -6.68 16.12 1.37
CA LEU A 29 -7.30 16.44 2.66
C LEU A 29 -8.50 17.37 2.50
N GLU A 30 -8.41 18.40 1.65
CA GLU A 30 -9.56 19.26 1.32
C GLU A 30 -10.70 18.46 0.68
N HIS A 31 -10.40 17.55 -0.25
CA HIS A 31 -11.38 16.69 -0.90
C HIS A 31 -12.10 15.79 0.13
N LEU A 32 -11.37 15.16 1.04
CA LEU A 32 -11.93 14.38 2.15
C LEU A 32 -12.81 15.25 3.06
N ARG A 33 -12.36 16.47 3.39
CA ARG A 33 -13.11 17.43 4.21
C ARG A 33 -14.39 17.96 3.54
N MET A 34 -14.51 17.80 2.23
CA MET A 34 -15.74 18.03 1.47
C MET A 34 -16.69 16.82 1.45
N ASP A 35 -16.45 15.81 2.31
CA ASP A 35 -17.23 14.57 2.40
C ASP A 35 -17.17 13.74 1.11
N ARG A 36 -16.01 13.73 0.44
CA ARG A 36 -15.79 13.00 -0.82
C ARG A 36 -14.75 11.89 -0.64
N ASN A 37 -14.88 10.87 -1.48
CA ASN A 37 -14.21 9.59 -1.29
C ASN A 37 -12.80 9.53 -1.89
N VAL A 38 -11.90 8.84 -1.18
CA VAL A 38 -10.51 8.61 -1.59
C VAL A 38 -10.13 7.14 -1.45
N VAL A 39 -9.32 6.63 -2.37
CA VAL A 39 -8.55 5.38 -2.22
C VAL A 39 -7.09 5.74 -2.03
N MET A 40 -6.42 5.12 -1.07
CA MET A 40 -5.02 5.40 -0.75
C MET A 40 -4.10 4.41 -1.46
N SER A 41 -3.17 4.91 -2.26
CA SER A 41 -2.15 4.11 -2.95
C SER A 41 -0.82 4.85 -2.96
N GLU A 42 -0.34 5.23 -1.77
CA GLU A 42 0.82 6.11 -1.65
C GLU A 42 2.12 5.48 -2.19
N LEU A 43 2.83 6.22 -3.04
CA LEU A 43 4.05 5.83 -3.74
C LEU A 43 5.11 5.25 -2.78
N ASN A 44 5.29 5.88 -1.62
CA ASN A 44 6.33 5.52 -0.66
C ASN A 44 5.94 4.37 0.29
N ALA A 45 4.77 3.76 0.08
CA ALA A 45 4.23 2.73 0.97
C ALA A 45 3.80 1.45 0.22
N VAL A 46 3.13 1.59 -0.92
CA VAL A 46 2.40 0.48 -1.58
C VAL A 46 2.65 0.34 -3.09
N TYR A 47 3.70 0.98 -3.62
CA TYR A 47 4.17 0.75 -4.98
C TYR A 47 5.17 -0.41 -5.00
N LEU A 48 4.66 -1.62 -5.27
CA LEU A 48 5.39 -2.88 -5.18
C LEU A 48 6.47 -3.05 -6.26
N ASN A 49 6.43 -2.23 -7.32
CA ASN A 49 7.49 -2.18 -8.32
C ASN A 49 8.80 -1.61 -7.77
N PHE A 50 8.79 -0.90 -6.63
CA PHE A 50 10.03 -0.47 -5.98
C PHE A 50 10.82 -1.66 -5.42
N PRO A 51 12.16 -1.63 -5.49
CA PRO A 51 13.01 -2.65 -4.90
C PRO A 51 12.91 -2.63 -3.36
N TYR A 52 13.22 -3.77 -2.74
CA TYR A 52 13.07 -3.95 -1.29
C TYR A 52 13.98 -3.07 -0.44
N ASN A 53 15.11 -2.60 -0.98
CA ASN A 53 15.98 -1.65 -0.28
C ASN A 53 15.36 -0.24 -0.15
N LEU A 54 14.43 0.15 -1.04
CA LEU A 54 13.71 1.43 -0.96
C LEU A 54 12.36 1.27 -0.25
N LEU A 55 11.68 0.15 -0.50
CA LEU A 55 10.39 -0.18 0.08
C LEU A 55 10.43 -1.59 0.72
N PRO A 56 11.08 -1.73 1.90
CA PRO A 56 11.15 -2.99 2.61
C PRO A 56 9.78 -3.40 3.14
N LEU A 57 9.61 -4.70 3.42
CA LEU A 57 8.33 -5.24 3.91
C LEU A 57 7.84 -4.52 5.18
N ARG A 58 8.76 -4.21 6.09
CA ARG A 58 8.48 -3.48 7.32
C ARG A 58 7.85 -2.12 7.03
N LYS A 59 8.40 -1.36 6.09
CA LYS A 59 7.92 -0.02 5.72
C LYS A 59 6.50 -0.09 5.14
N THR A 60 6.25 -1.02 4.23
CA THR A 60 4.90 -1.29 3.72
C THR A 60 3.95 -1.65 4.86
N TYR A 61 4.29 -2.60 5.72
CA TYR A 61 3.40 -3.06 6.80
C TYR A 61 3.04 -1.95 7.81
N MET A 62 4.01 -1.08 8.11
CA MET A 62 3.85 0.03 9.06
C MET A 62 3.04 1.20 8.49
N TYR A 63 2.71 1.18 7.20
CA TYR A 63 1.85 2.19 6.60
C TYR A 63 0.46 2.21 7.24
N ASP A 64 -0.03 3.43 7.45
CA ASP A 64 -1.39 3.73 7.88
C ASP A 64 -2.07 4.55 6.78
N PRO A 65 -3.15 4.04 6.16
CA PRO A 65 -3.86 4.78 5.13
C PRO A 65 -4.65 5.97 5.69
N ILE A 66 -4.83 6.07 7.02
CA ILE A 66 -5.51 7.22 7.65
C ILE A 66 -4.47 8.28 8.03
N PRO A 67 -4.52 9.49 7.43
CA PRO A 67 -3.60 10.57 7.77
C PRO A 67 -3.79 11.06 9.20
N ASN A 68 -2.70 11.45 9.86
CA ASN A 68 -2.74 11.96 11.24
C ASN A 68 -3.45 13.32 11.33
N GLU A 69 -3.38 14.10 10.25
CA GLU A 69 -3.97 15.43 10.10
C GLU A 69 -5.46 15.40 9.74
N LEU A 70 -6.01 14.21 9.46
CA LEU A 70 -7.42 14.03 9.13
C LEU A 70 -8.26 13.85 10.39
N GLU A 71 -9.35 14.60 10.48
CA GLU A 71 -10.28 14.50 11.58
C GLU A 71 -11.09 13.20 11.52
N GLN A 72 -11.33 12.56 12.68
CA GLN A 72 -11.99 11.24 12.77
C GLN A 72 -13.35 11.17 12.05
N LYS A 73 -14.09 12.28 11.99
CA LYS A 73 -15.38 12.35 11.27
C LYS A 73 -15.26 12.08 9.76
N PHE A 74 -14.07 12.21 9.19
CA PHE A 74 -13.80 11.99 7.77
C PHE A 74 -13.16 10.62 7.45
N TYR A 75 -12.97 9.74 8.44
CA TYR A 75 -12.29 8.47 8.22
C TYR A 75 -13.07 7.54 7.28
N ASN A 76 -14.39 7.65 7.24
CA ASN A 76 -15.25 6.82 6.39
C ASN A 76 -15.15 7.19 4.90
N GLN A 77 -14.56 8.33 4.57
CA GLN A 77 -14.34 8.79 3.19
C GLN A 77 -13.08 8.13 2.59
N ILE A 78 -12.23 7.52 3.42
CA ILE A 78 -11.14 6.67 2.94
C ILE A 78 -11.73 5.28 2.70
N LEU A 79 -11.98 4.97 1.43
CA LEU A 79 -12.63 3.72 1.02
C LEU A 79 -11.74 2.49 1.21
N GLY A 80 -10.42 2.69 1.25
CA GLY A 80 -9.46 1.62 1.45
C GLY A 80 -8.09 1.94 0.87
N ILE A 81 -7.33 0.88 0.64
CA ILE A 81 -5.94 0.91 0.16
C ILE A 81 -5.80 0.07 -1.11
N GLU A 82 -4.93 0.50 -2.02
CA GLU A 82 -4.54 -0.25 -3.21
C GLU A 82 -3.02 -0.38 -3.29
N ALA A 83 -2.54 -1.58 -3.62
CA ALA A 83 -1.14 -1.80 -4.01
C ALA A 83 -1.00 -1.69 -5.53
N CYS A 84 -0.06 -0.88 -5.98
CA CYS A 84 0.24 -0.74 -7.41
C CYS A 84 1.52 -1.51 -7.75
N LEU A 85 1.56 -2.12 -8.93
CA LEU A 85 2.77 -2.75 -9.48
C LEU A 85 2.91 -2.35 -10.95
N TRP A 86 3.70 -1.33 -11.19
CA TRP A 86 4.07 -0.90 -12.55
C TRP A 86 5.13 -1.84 -13.13
N THR A 87 5.01 -2.18 -14.42
CA THR A 87 5.74 -3.30 -15.02
C THR A 87 6.84 -2.91 -16.00
N GLU A 88 7.28 -1.64 -16.01
CA GLU A 88 8.30 -1.14 -16.94
C GLU A 88 9.60 -1.97 -16.88
N TYR A 89 9.98 -2.41 -15.68
CA TYR A 89 11.18 -3.23 -15.43
C TYR A 89 10.86 -4.64 -14.91
N ILE A 90 9.66 -5.15 -15.21
CA ILE A 90 9.19 -6.47 -14.75
C ILE A 90 8.94 -7.35 -16.00
N PRO A 91 9.99 -7.98 -16.56
CA PRO A 91 9.91 -8.60 -17.89
C PRO A 91 9.22 -9.97 -17.90
N ASN A 92 8.99 -10.58 -16.73
CA ASN A 92 8.43 -11.92 -16.65
C ASN A 92 7.71 -12.18 -15.31
N LYS A 93 6.96 -13.29 -15.27
CA LYS A 93 6.20 -13.74 -14.11
C LYS A 93 7.05 -13.89 -12.85
N LYS A 94 8.25 -14.47 -12.94
CA LYS A 94 9.14 -14.65 -11.77
C LYS A 94 9.49 -13.31 -11.11
N ARG A 95 9.79 -12.28 -11.92
CA ARG A 95 10.08 -10.93 -11.41
C ARG A 95 8.83 -10.27 -10.84
N LEU A 96 7.67 -10.47 -11.46
CA LEU A 96 6.38 -9.96 -10.99
C LEU A 96 6.03 -10.52 -9.62
N GLU A 97 6.11 -11.84 -9.45
CA GLU A 97 5.88 -12.53 -8.17
C GLU A 97 6.87 -12.07 -7.09
N TRP A 98 8.14 -11.90 -7.46
CA TRP A 98 9.19 -11.48 -6.53
C TRP A 98 8.94 -10.06 -6.00
N HIS A 99 8.49 -9.15 -6.84
CA HIS A 99 8.12 -7.79 -6.41
C HIS A 99 6.81 -7.79 -5.59
N THR A 100 5.86 -8.66 -5.94
CA THR A 100 4.54 -8.72 -5.32
C THR A 100 4.61 -9.31 -3.91
N PHE A 101 5.29 -10.43 -3.72
CA PHE A 101 5.27 -11.20 -2.48
C PHE A 101 6.59 -11.12 -1.72
N PRO A 102 6.56 -10.91 -0.38
CA PRO A 102 5.37 -10.98 0.49
C PRO A 102 4.62 -9.65 0.73
N ARG A 103 5.00 -8.54 0.09
CA ARG A 103 4.44 -7.21 0.39
C ARG A 103 2.94 -7.11 0.17
N LEU A 104 2.39 -7.80 -0.83
CA LEU A 104 0.95 -7.84 -1.06
C LEU A 104 0.18 -8.45 0.14
N ILE A 105 0.78 -9.42 0.85
CA ILE A 105 0.18 -9.99 2.07
C ILE A 105 0.14 -8.93 3.19
N ALA A 106 1.18 -8.11 3.31
CA ALA A 106 1.19 -6.98 4.23
C ALA A 106 0.11 -5.95 3.88
N VAL A 107 -0.02 -5.58 2.59
CA VAL A 107 -1.05 -4.63 2.14
C VAL A 107 -2.46 -5.16 2.40
N ALA A 108 -2.71 -6.44 2.15
CA ALA A 108 -3.98 -7.08 2.47
C ALA A 108 -4.31 -6.98 3.97
N GLU A 109 -3.31 -7.14 4.84
CA GLU A 109 -3.52 -6.98 6.29
C GLU A 109 -3.81 -5.53 6.69
N ILE A 110 -3.17 -4.54 6.05
CA ILE A 110 -3.44 -3.11 6.27
C ILE A 110 -4.90 -2.79 5.93
N GLY A 111 -5.40 -3.30 4.81
CA GLY A 111 -6.78 -3.05 4.37
C GLY A 111 -7.86 -3.83 5.12
N TRP A 112 -7.50 -4.91 5.82
CA TRP A 112 -8.46 -5.84 6.42
C TRP A 112 -8.47 -5.83 7.96
N THR A 113 -7.32 -5.68 8.60
CA THR A 113 -7.18 -5.85 10.05
C THR A 113 -7.29 -4.49 10.76
N PRO A 114 -8.13 -4.37 11.82
CA PRO A 114 -8.19 -3.15 12.62
C PRO A 114 -6.81 -2.72 13.13
N LYS A 115 -6.53 -1.41 13.07
CA LYS A 115 -5.21 -0.82 13.38
C LYS A 115 -4.67 -1.27 14.73
N GLU A 116 -5.52 -1.33 15.75
CA GLU A 116 -5.18 -1.73 17.11
C GLU A 116 -4.80 -3.21 17.27
N LYS A 117 -5.12 -4.05 16.27
CA LYS A 117 -4.77 -5.48 16.23
C LYS A 117 -3.53 -5.76 15.39
N LYS A 118 -3.01 -4.77 14.64
CA LYS A 118 -1.81 -4.93 13.83
C LYS A 118 -0.57 -5.00 14.73
N ASN A 119 0.27 -6.01 14.52
CA ASN A 119 1.56 -6.13 15.19
C ASN A 119 2.57 -6.80 14.26
N LEU A 120 3.68 -6.13 13.96
CA LEU A 120 4.68 -6.59 12.99
C LEU A 120 5.27 -7.95 13.37
N GLN A 121 5.62 -8.17 14.64
CA GLN A 121 6.20 -9.44 15.08
C GLN A 121 5.21 -10.60 14.94
N SER A 122 3.93 -10.36 15.27
CA SER A 122 2.85 -11.33 15.07
C SER A 122 2.61 -11.62 13.58
N PHE A 123 2.64 -10.58 12.74
CA PHE A 123 2.54 -10.70 11.29
C PHE A 123 3.67 -11.56 10.73
N LEU A 124 4.94 -11.30 11.07
CA LEU A 124 6.09 -12.08 10.58
C LEU A 124 5.99 -13.57 10.96
N LYS A 125 5.51 -13.88 12.17
CA LYS A 125 5.24 -15.26 12.58
C LYS A 125 4.15 -15.94 11.73
N ARG A 126 3.08 -15.22 11.40
CA ARG A 126 2.02 -15.73 10.50
C ARG A 126 2.51 -15.82 9.06
N LEU A 127 3.37 -14.90 8.64
CA LEU A 127 3.95 -14.86 7.30
C LEU A 127 4.70 -16.14 6.99
N ASP A 128 5.47 -16.70 7.93
CA ASP A 128 6.17 -17.99 7.74
C ASP A 128 5.22 -19.11 7.28
N SER A 129 3.95 -19.10 7.72
CA SER A 129 2.94 -20.07 7.25
C SER A 129 2.39 -19.75 5.86
N PHE A 130 2.28 -18.47 5.50
CA PHE A 130 1.91 -18.06 4.15
C PHE A 130 3.02 -18.38 3.14
N LEU A 131 4.31 -18.20 3.51
CA LEU A 131 5.44 -18.52 2.63
C LEU A 131 5.41 -20.00 2.23
N LYS A 132 5.14 -20.91 3.16
CA LYS A 132 4.95 -22.34 2.85
C LYS A 132 3.84 -22.62 1.84
N ARG A 133 2.78 -21.79 1.82
CA ARG A 133 1.72 -21.90 0.81
C ARG A 133 2.18 -21.37 -0.54
N LEU A 134 2.96 -20.28 -0.55
CA LEU A 134 3.57 -19.76 -1.77
C LEU A 134 4.55 -20.78 -2.37
N ASP A 135 5.34 -21.44 -1.54
CA ASP A 135 6.23 -22.55 -1.94
C ASP A 135 5.45 -23.69 -2.60
N PHE A 136 4.34 -24.12 -1.97
CA PHE A 136 3.48 -25.17 -2.51
C PHE A 136 2.88 -24.81 -3.88
N HIS A 137 2.61 -23.53 -4.12
CA HIS A 137 2.12 -23.01 -5.39
C HIS A 137 3.24 -22.58 -6.37
N GLU A 138 4.51 -22.84 -6.02
CA GLU A 138 5.68 -22.49 -6.82
C GLU A 138 5.76 -20.99 -7.19
N ILE A 139 5.31 -20.12 -6.28
CA ILE A 139 5.35 -18.67 -6.45
C ILE A 139 6.75 -18.15 -6.10
N ASN A 140 7.39 -17.41 -7.02
CA ASN A 140 8.74 -16.89 -6.84
C ASN A 140 8.76 -15.60 -6.00
N TYR A 141 8.44 -15.68 -4.70
CA TYR A 141 8.46 -14.54 -3.78
C TYR A 141 9.90 -14.12 -3.38
N ALA A 142 10.07 -12.90 -2.86
CA ALA A 142 11.38 -12.43 -2.37
C ALA A 142 11.89 -13.27 -1.19
N SER A 143 13.19 -13.55 -1.12
CA SER A 143 13.75 -14.32 0.00
C SER A 143 13.65 -13.58 1.34
N LYS A 144 13.69 -14.32 2.44
CA LYS A 144 13.68 -13.76 3.80
C LYS A 144 14.78 -12.72 4.01
N ASP A 145 15.99 -13.05 3.59
CA ASP A 145 17.14 -12.14 3.61
C ASP A 145 16.89 -10.85 2.81
N GLU A 146 16.03 -10.87 1.79
CA GLU A 146 15.73 -9.68 1.01
C GLU A 146 14.69 -8.79 1.68
N PHE A 147 13.59 -9.37 2.18
CA PHE A 147 12.47 -8.60 2.70
C PHE A 147 12.58 -8.24 4.19
N GLU A 148 13.45 -8.92 4.95
CA GLU A 148 13.75 -8.59 6.35
C GLU A 148 14.96 -7.65 6.51
N LYS A 149 15.57 -7.19 5.42
CA LYS A 149 16.58 -6.12 5.50
C LYS A 149 15.94 -4.88 6.13
N ASP A 150 16.49 -4.45 7.25
CA ASP A 150 16.24 -3.12 7.79
C ASP A 150 16.78 -2.07 6.81
N GLU A 151 16.20 -0.86 6.81
CA GLU A 151 16.75 0.27 6.06
C GLU A 151 18.23 0.39 6.43
N VAL A 152 19.12 0.13 5.46
CA VAL A 152 20.54 0.45 5.61
C VAL A 152 20.58 1.96 5.84
N ASN A 153 20.94 2.37 7.06
CA ASN A 153 21.11 3.77 7.44
C ASN A 153 21.74 4.55 6.28
N SER A 154 20.94 5.39 5.63
CA SER A 154 21.36 6.34 4.60
C SER A 154 21.00 7.74 5.05
#